data_AF-S7VJL6-F1
#
_entry.id   AF-S7VJL6-F1
#
_cell.length_a   1.000
_cell.length_b   1.000
_cell.length_c   1.000
_cell.angle_alpha   90.00
_cell.angle_beta   90.00
_cell.angle_gamma   90.00
#
_symmetry.space_group_name_H-M   'P 1'
#
loop_
_entity.id
_entity.type
_entity.pdbx_description
1 polymer ?
#
loop_
_entity_poly.entity_id
_entity_poly.type
_entity_poly.pdbx_seq_one_letter_code
_entity_poly.pdbx_strand_id
1 'polypeptide(L)'
;MSFTAFQFKGWQELSNSGVDFTGLPAGSFLYLLSGIHLVHLAGAMVYALVLLVLIYNSEKDEVKTLVLLTNPYEKMKLELFIIYWKFMDIVWLILFGLFLWVLQ
;
A
#
# COMPACT_ATOMS: atom_id res chain seq x y z
N MET A 1 2.57 1.84 -8.15
CA MET A 1 2.50 3.05 -9.02
C MET A 1 1.18 3.13 -9.78
N SER A 2 0.78 2.12 -10.58
CA SER A 2 -0.51 2.14 -11.30
C SER A 2 -1.72 2.33 -10.38
N PHE A 3 -1.70 1.69 -9.21
CA PHE A 3 -2.73 1.84 -8.17
C PHE A 3 -3.01 3.29 -7.78
N THR A 4 -1.97 4.04 -7.46
CA THR A 4 -2.06 5.44 -7.02
C THR A 4 -2.70 6.31 -8.11
N ALA A 5 -2.34 6.09 -9.38
CA ALA A 5 -2.93 6.82 -10.51
C ALA A 5 -4.42 6.52 -10.69
N PHE A 6 -4.83 5.25 -10.55
CA PHE A 6 -6.25 4.88 -10.56
C PHE A 6 -7.01 5.48 -9.38
N GLN A 7 -6.38 5.60 -8.21
CA GLN A 7 -7.01 6.20 -7.04
C GLN A 7 -7.29 7.70 -7.23
N PHE A 8 -6.33 8.44 -7.80
CA PHE A 8 -6.55 9.85 -8.14
C PHE A 8 -7.65 10.03 -9.18
N LYS A 9 -7.71 9.17 -10.20
CA LYS A 9 -8.81 9.19 -11.17
C LYS A 9 -10.16 8.88 -10.52
N GLY A 10 -10.22 7.92 -9.61
CA GLY A 10 -11.44 7.60 -8.86
C GLY A 10 -11.93 8.79 -8.03
N TRP A 11 -11.03 9.51 -7.35
CA TRP A 11 -11.39 10.73 -6.64
C TRP A 11 -11.87 11.86 -7.55
N GLN A 12 -11.31 11.98 -8.76
CA GLN A 12 -11.76 12.96 -9.73
C GLN A 12 -13.18 12.64 -10.24
N GLU A 13 -13.45 11.37 -10.52
CA GLU A 13 -14.78 10.91 -10.94
C GLU A 13 -15.83 11.13 -9.84
N LEU A 14 -15.47 10.85 -8.58
CA LEU A 14 -16.36 11.06 -7.42
C LEU A 14 -16.73 12.54 -7.24
N SER A 15 -15.74 13.43 -7.35
CA SER A 15 -15.98 14.87 -7.26
C SER A 15 -16.83 15.38 -8.44
N ASN A 16 -16.57 14.90 -9.66
CA ASN A 16 -17.40 15.22 -10.83
C ASN A 16 -18.84 14.69 -10.69
N SER A 17 -19.05 13.60 -9.95
CA SER A 17 -20.37 13.00 -9.69
C SER A 17 -21.15 13.68 -8.55
N GLY A 18 -20.62 14.78 -7.98
CA GLY A 18 -21.24 15.52 -6.88
C GLY A 18 -21.07 14.87 -5.51
N VAL A 19 -20.25 13.82 -5.39
CA VAL A 19 -19.90 13.18 -4.12
C VAL A 19 -18.69 13.90 -3.53
N ASP A 20 -18.93 15.07 -2.97
CA ASP A 20 -17.89 15.86 -2.32
C ASP A 20 -17.59 15.37 -0.90
N PHE A 21 -16.39 15.72 -0.41
CA PHE A 21 -15.89 15.39 0.93
C PHE A 21 -16.83 15.81 2.07
N THR A 22 -17.70 16.81 1.83
CA THR A 22 -18.62 17.39 2.82
C THR A 22 -20.11 17.12 2.52
N GLY A 23 -20.43 16.45 1.41
CA GLY A 23 -21.81 16.24 0.95
C GLY A 23 -22.49 15.03 1.59
N LEU A 24 -22.20 13.84 1.05
CA LEU A 24 -22.79 12.57 1.51
C LEU A 24 -21.85 11.89 2.52
N PRO A 25 -22.36 11.39 3.67
CA PRO A 25 -21.54 10.68 4.65
C PRO A 25 -20.71 9.54 4.05
N ALA A 26 -21.30 8.81 3.09
CA ALA A 26 -20.63 7.72 2.37
C ALA A 26 -19.41 8.20 1.56
N GLY A 27 -19.49 9.40 0.96
CA GLY A 27 -18.37 10.02 0.24
C GLY A 27 -17.23 10.40 1.17
N SER A 28 -17.54 11.04 2.30
CA SER A 28 -16.54 11.42 3.32
C SER A 28 -15.78 10.20 3.86
N PHE A 29 -16.47 9.09 4.13
CA PHE A 29 -15.84 7.85 4.56
C PHE A 29 -14.93 7.25 3.50
N LEU A 30 -15.33 7.29 2.23
CA LEU A 30 -14.50 6.83 1.11
C LEU A 30 -13.21 7.63 1.03
N TYR A 31 -13.28 8.96 1.02
CA TYR A 31 -12.08 9.81 0.98
C TYR A 31 -11.18 9.60 2.21
N LEU A 32 -11.75 9.48 3.42
CA LEU A 32 -10.96 9.27 4.63
C LEU A 32 -10.26 7.90 4.63
N LEU A 33 -10.99 6.82 4.38
CA LEU A 33 -10.44 5.46 4.38
C LEU A 33 -9.42 5.27 3.25
N SER A 34 -9.71 5.79 2.05
CA SER A 34 -8.77 5.74 0.94
C SER A 34 -7.53 6.60 1.15
N GLY A 35 -7.67 7.77 1.77
CA GLY A 35 -6.54 8.62 2.14
C GLY A 35 -5.62 7.94 3.15
N ILE A 36 -6.18 7.36 4.21
CA ILE A 36 -5.42 6.58 5.20
C ILE A 36 -4.72 5.39 4.54
N HIS A 37 -5.41 4.69 3.65
CA HIS A 37 -4.82 3.58 2.91
C HIS A 37 -3.63 4.02 2.04
N LEU A 38 -3.74 5.18 1.38
CA LEU A 38 -2.65 5.76 0.59
C LEU A 38 -1.41 6.08 1.45
N VAL A 39 -1.63 6.56 2.69
CA VAL A 39 -0.54 6.78 3.67
C VAL A 39 0.12 5.45 4.06
N HIS A 40 -0.66 4.39 4.32
CA HIS A 40 -0.11 3.07 4.63
C HIS A 40 0.72 2.52 3.45
N LEU A 41 0.21 2.64 2.23
CA LEU A 41 0.94 2.25 1.01
C LEU A 41 2.25 3.02 0.85
N ALA A 42 2.24 4.34 1.10
CA ALA A 42 3.45 5.15 1.05
C ALA A 42 4.49 4.70 2.08
N GLY A 43 4.07 4.41 3.32
CA GLY A 43 4.94 3.84 4.36
C GLY A 43 5.52 2.48 3.95
N ALA A 44 4.69 1.62 3.36
CA ALA A 44 5.10 0.33 2.82
C ALA A 44 6.17 0.47 1.72
N MET A 45 5.99 1.45 0.81
CA MET A 45 6.95 1.74 -0.26
C MET A 45 8.29 2.24 0.27
N VAL A 46 8.29 3.10 1.29
CA VAL A 46 9.54 3.56 1.93
C VAL A 46 10.28 2.38 2.57
N TYR A 47 9.57 1.54 3.31
CA TYR A 47 10.17 0.36 3.95
C TYR A 47 10.71 -0.64 2.91
N ALA A 48 9.97 -0.87 1.82
CA ALA A 48 10.41 -1.71 0.72
C ALA A 48 11.68 -1.17 0.05
N LEU A 49 11.79 0.15 -0.13
CA LEU A 49 12.98 0.79 -0.70
C LEU A 49 14.20 0.63 0.22
N VAL A 50 14.02 0.79 1.54
CA VAL A 50 15.08 0.55 2.53
C VAL A 50 15.56 -0.90 2.48
N LEU A 51 14.64 -1.86 2.44
CA LEU A 51 14.96 -3.29 2.27
C LEU A 51 15.72 -3.55 0.96
N LEU A 52 15.27 -2.96 -0.15
CA LEU A 52 15.92 -3.11 -1.45
C LEU A 52 17.35 -2.57 -1.45
N VAL A 53 17.58 -1.38 -0.87
CA VAL A 53 18.92 -0.79 -0.74
C VAL A 53 19.81 -1.64 0.15
N LEU A 54 19.27 -2.18 1.25
CA LEU A 54 20.02 -3.04 2.17
C LEU A 54 20.46 -4.35 1.50
N ILE A 55 19.57 -4.97 0.73
CA ILE A 55 19.86 -6.17 -0.07
C ILE A 55 20.89 -5.83 -1.15
N TYR A 56 20.65 -4.79 -1.96
CA TYR A 56 21.52 -4.40 -3.06
C TYR A 56 22.94 -4.02 -2.62
N ASN A 57 23.09 -3.36 -1.47
CA ASN A 57 24.40 -3.04 -0.91
C ASN A 57 25.11 -4.27 -0.32
N SER A 58 24.35 -5.27 0.12
CA SER A 58 24.93 -6.51 0.65
C SER A 58 25.36 -7.46 -0.46
N GLU A 59 24.73 -7.41 -1.64
CA GLU A 59 25.14 -8.17 -2.84
C GLU A 59 26.50 -7.74 -3.42
N LYS A 60 26.96 -6.52 -3.12
CA LYS A 60 28.26 -6.02 -3.59
C LYS A 60 29.47 -6.58 -2.83
N ASP A 61 29.24 -7.26 -1.70
CA ASP A 61 30.24 -7.97 -0.89
C ASP A 61 29.85 -9.45 -0.84
N GLU A 62 30.52 -10.33 -1.61
CA GLU A 62 30.19 -11.78 -1.68
C GLU A 62 30.12 -12.46 -0.30
N VAL A 63 30.88 -11.95 0.68
CA VAL A 63 30.88 -12.44 2.07
C VAL A 63 29.64 -11.99 2.85
N LYS A 64 29.12 -10.77 2.60
CA LYS A 64 27.89 -10.28 3.25
C LYS A 64 26.64 -10.90 2.65
N THR A 65 26.61 -11.22 1.36
CA THR A 65 25.50 -11.95 0.73
C THR A 65 25.25 -13.30 1.42
N LEU A 66 26.32 -14.05 1.71
CA LEU A 66 26.24 -15.33 2.42
C LEU A 66 25.77 -15.16 3.88
N VAL A 67 26.21 -14.10 4.57
CA VAL A 67 25.73 -13.77 5.91
C VAL A 67 24.26 -13.32 5.89
N LEU A 68 23.83 -12.57 4.88
CA LEU A 68 22.47 -12.03 4.79
C LEU A 68 21.44 -13.10 4.39
N LEU A 69 21.83 -14.04 3.51
CA LEU A 69 21.03 -15.23 3.18
C LEU A 69 20.97 -16.26 4.33
N THR A 70 21.99 -16.26 5.20
CA THR A 70 22.05 -17.13 6.40
C THR A 70 21.41 -16.46 7.62
N ASN A 71 21.28 -15.12 7.64
CA ASN A 71 20.72 -14.41 8.77
C ASN A 71 19.20 -14.60 8.82
N PRO A 72 18.67 -15.37 9.77
CA PRO A 72 17.23 -15.62 9.88
C PRO A 72 16.44 -14.33 10.12
N TYR A 73 17.10 -13.28 10.63
CA TYR A 73 16.47 -12.00 10.93
C TYR A 73 16.04 -11.22 9.68
N GLU A 74 16.82 -11.24 8.60
CA GLU A 74 16.46 -10.54 7.36
C GLU A 74 15.36 -11.28 6.58
N LYS A 75 15.38 -12.62 6.61
CA LYS A 75 14.27 -13.43 6.09
C LYS A 75 12.97 -13.15 6.83
N MET A 76 13.03 -13.07 8.15
CA MET A 76 11.87 -12.73 8.99
C MET A 76 11.31 -11.35 8.62
N LYS A 77 12.15 -10.33 8.40
CA LYS A 77 11.68 -8.99 7.97
C LYS A 77 10.95 -9.04 6.63
N LEU A 78 11.47 -9.80 5.66
CA LEU A 78 10.83 -9.96 4.35
C LEU A 78 9.49 -10.71 4.46
N GLU A 79 9.42 -11.77 5.26
CA GLU A 79 8.17 -12.49 5.52
C GLU A 79 7.12 -11.60 6.18
N LEU A 80 7.51 -10.83 7.20
CA LEU A 80 6.64 -9.84 7.85
C LEU A 80 6.14 -8.80 6.84
N PHE A 81 7.03 -8.31 5.97
CA PHE A 81 6.66 -7.37 4.91
C PHE A 81 5.66 -7.97 3.93
N ILE A 82 5.87 -9.21 3.50
CA ILE A 82 4.96 -9.91 2.59
C ILE A 82 3.58 -10.11 3.23
N ILE A 83 3.53 -10.51 4.50
CA ILE A 83 2.27 -10.67 5.24
C ILE A 83 1.56 -9.32 5.36
N TYR A 84 2.28 -8.28 5.75
CA TYR A 84 1.76 -6.91 5.82
C TYR A 84 1.21 -6.44 4.47
N TRP A 85 1.94 -6.69 3.38
CA TRP A 85 1.53 -6.30 2.03
C TRP A 85 0.25 -7.01 1.59
N LYS A 86 0.16 -8.33 1.83
CA LYS A 86 -1.05 -9.11 1.53
C LYS A 86 -2.25 -8.66 2.36
N PHE A 87 -2.05 -8.39 3.65
CA PHE A 87 -3.11 -7.87 4.53
C PHE A 87 -3.64 -6.53 4.00
N MET A 88 -2.74 -5.63 3.63
CA MET A 88 -3.08 -4.31 3.08
C MET A 88 -3.89 -4.42 1.77
N ASP A 89 -3.49 -5.34 0.88
CA ASP A 89 -4.19 -5.60 -0.39
C ASP A 89 -5.59 -6.20 -0.18
N ILE A 90 -5.73 -7.17 0.74
CA ILE A 90 -7.03 -7.79 1.07
C ILE A 90 -7.99 -6.76 1.65
N VAL A 91 -7.54 -5.96 2.62
CA VAL A 91 -8.36 -4.90 3.22
C VAL A 91 -8.80 -3.92 2.13
N TRP A 92 -7.91 -3.59 1.20
CA TRP A 92 -8.25 -2.70 0.11
C TRP A 92 -9.30 -3.25 -0.84
N LEU A 93 -9.17 -4.52 -1.27
CA LEU A 93 -10.15 -5.17 -2.14
C LEU A 93 -11.53 -5.21 -1.51
N ILE A 94 -11.62 -5.45 -0.20
CA ILE A 94 -12.88 -5.43 0.55
C ILE A 94 -13.48 -4.01 0.56
N LEU A 95 -12.67 -3.00 0.89
CA LEU A 95 -13.12 -1.60 0.90
C LEU A 95 -13.59 -1.14 -0.48
N PHE A 96 -12.83 -1.47 -1.52
CA PHE A 96 -13.17 -1.14 -2.90
C PHE A 96 -14.48 -1.81 -3.33
N GLY A 97 -14.67 -3.10 -3.02
CA GLY A 97 -15.92 -3.81 -3.28
C GLY A 97 -17.12 -3.21 -2.53
N LEU A 98 -16.94 -2.85 -1.26
CA LEU A 98 -17.96 -2.17 -0.46
C LEU A 98 -18.35 -0.82 -1.04
N PHE A 99 -17.37 -0.01 -1.47
CA PHE A 99 -17.65 1.29 -2.08
C PHE A 99 -18.34 1.17 -3.43
N LEU A 100 -17.95 0.22 -4.27
CA LEU A 100 -18.66 -0.06 -5.52
C LEU A 100 -20.12 -0.42 -5.27
N TRP A 101 -20.40 -1.23 -4.24
CA TRP A 101 -21.78 -1.59 -3.90
C TRP A 101 -22.57 -0.40 -3.33
N VAL A 102 -21.96 0.40 -2.47
CA VAL A 102 -22.62 1.54 -1.78
C VAL A 102 -22.87 2.72 -2.72
N LEU A 103 -22.03 2.92 -3.73
CA LEU A 103 -22.15 4.03 -4.68
C LEU A 103 -23.00 3.70 -5.93
N GLN A 104 -23.51 2.46 -6.02
CA GLN A 104 -24.43 2.03 -7.08
C GLN A 104 -25.88 2.21 -6.63
#